data_AF-A0A183FS14-F1
#
_entry.id   AF-A0A183FS14-F1
#
_cell.length_a   1.000
_cell.length_b   1.000
_cell.length_c   1.000
_cell.angle_alpha   90.00
_cell.angle_beta   90.00
_cell.angle_gamma   90.00
#
_symmetry.space_group_name_H-M   'P 1'
#
loop_
_entity.id
_entity.type
_entity.pdbx_description
1 polymer ?
#
loop_
_entity_poly.entity_id
_entity_poly.type
_entity_poly.pdbx_seq_one_letter_code
_entity_poly.pdbx_strand_id
1 'polypeptide(L)' 'MKRRRVEVLCLQETRWKGVKAKEMGERVKLFYNGEDTKGNGAGIAIAESQGFGSCCSKDKRPHHVTAAGYEGSLL' A
#
# COMPACT_ATOMS: atom_id res chain seq x y z
N MET A 1 -2.00 13.02 4.41
CA MET A 1 -0.72 12.81 5.12
C MET A 1 -0.10 14.12 5.61
N LYS A 2 0.00 15.18 4.78
CA LYS A 2 0.59 16.49 5.16
C LYS A 2 0.04 17.18 6.43
N ARG A 3 -1.27 17.42 6.53
CA ARG A 3 -1.87 18.15 7.66
C ARG A 3 -1.59 17.49 9.02
N ARG A 4 -1.52 16.16 9.04
CA ARG A 4 -1.27 15.35 10.25
C ARG A 4 0.17 14.83 10.34
N ARG A 5 1.05 15.19 9.38
CA ARG A 5 2.44 14.69 9.25
C ARG A 5 2.57 13.16 9.39
N VAL A 6 1.65 12.45 8.76
CA VAL A 6 1.61 10.98 8.78
C VAL A 6 2.50 10.44 7.67
N GLU A 7 3.44 9.55 8.00
CA GLU A 7 4.34 8.90 7.04
C GLU A 7 3.74 7.62 6.45
N VAL A 8 2.97 6.86 7.24
CA VAL A 8 2.28 5.64 6.79
C VAL A 8 0.81 5.73 7.14
N LEU A 9 -0.07 5.53 6.16
CA LEU A 9 -1.52 5.52 6.33
C LEU A 9 -2.08 4.19 5.84
N CYS A 10 -2.73 3.45 6.75
CA CYS A 10 -3.51 2.27 6.40
C CYS A 10 -4.98 2.65 6.16
N LEU A 11 -5.58 2.05 5.14
CA LEU A 11 -6.96 2.21 4.73
C LEU A 11 -7.61 0.83 4.72
N GLN A 12 -8.76 0.68 5.38
CA GLN A 12 -9.54 -0.57 5.43
C GLN A 12 -10.94 -0.32 4.87
N GLU A 13 -11.63 -1.40 4.50
CA GLU A 13 -12.97 -1.39 3.90
C GLU A 13 -13.05 -0.47 2.67
N THR A 14 -11.96 -0.43 1.90
CA THR A 14 -11.92 0.31 0.65
C THR A 14 -12.77 -0.41 -0.40
N ARG A 15 -13.58 0.34 -1.13
CA ARG A 15 -14.40 -0.19 -2.23
C ARG A 15 -13.63 -0.20 -3.56
N TRP A 16 -12.33 -0.46 -3.48
CA TRP A 16 -11.43 -0.42 -4.62
C TRP A 16 -11.23 -1.83 -5.15
N LYS A 17 -11.35 -1.99 -6.47
CA LYS A 17 -11.11 -3.28 -7.14
C LYS A 17 -9.72 -3.34 -7.75
N GLY A 18 -9.07 -4.49 -7.62
CA GLY A 18 -7.78 -4.85 -8.18
C GLY A 18 -6.62 -4.72 -7.19
N VAL A 19 -5.44 -5.11 -7.68
CA VAL A 19 -4.16 -4.98 -6.97
C VAL A 19 -3.28 -4.01 -7.75
N LYS A 20 -2.86 -2.90 -7.13
CA LYS A 20 -2.05 -1.89 -7.82
C LYS A 20 -1.17 -1.08 -6.88
N ALA A 21 -0.04 -0.64 -7.41
CA ALA A 21 0.79 0.41 -6.84
C ALA A 21 0.62 1.68 -7.68
N LYS A 22 0.36 2.81 -7.02
CA LYS A 22 0.16 4.12 -7.65
C LYS A 22 0.96 5.17 -6.90
N GLU A 23 1.80 5.91 -7.61
CA GLU A 23 2.33 7.16 -7.09
C GLU A 23 1.20 8.20 -7.06
N MET A 24 0.86 8.60 -5.84
CA MET A 24 0.08 9.78 -5.55
C MET A 24 1.06 10.96 -5.44
N GLY A 25 0.61 12.17 -5.78
CA GLY A 25 1.46 13.36 -5.73
C GLY A 25 2.18 13.53 -4.39
N GLU A 26 3.17 14.43 -4.36
CA GLU A 26 3.93 14.74 -3.13
C GLU A 26 4.77 13.58 -2.59
N ARG A 27 5.26 12.71 -3.48
CA ARG A 27 6.10 11.54 -3.15
C ARG A 27 5.39 10.54 -2.22
N VAL A 28 4.12 10.28 -2.49
CA VAL A 28 3.34 9.29 -1.74
C VAL A 28 3.09 8.08 -2.64
N LYS A 29 3.43 6.89 -2.18
CA LYS A 29 3.11 5.63 -2.88
C LYS A 29 1.92 4.97 -2.21
N LEU A 30 0.84 4.76 -2.97
CA LEU A 30 -0.35 4.02 -2.55
C LEU A 30 -0.30 2.61 -3.13
N PHE A 31 -0.35 1.63 -2.25
CA PHE A 31 -0.59 0.22 -2.58
C PHE A 31 -2.01 -0.12 -2.17
N TYR A 32 -2.75 -0.83 -3.01
CA TYR A 32 -4.06 -1.34 -2.62
C TYR A 32 -4.33 -2.73 -3.19
N ASN A 33 -5.17 -3.46 -2.48
CA ASN A 33 -5.75 -4.73 -2.89
C ASN A 33 -7.22 -4.72 -2.49
N GLY A 34 -8.11 -4.95 -3.45
CA GLY A 34 -9.49 -5.30 -3.16
C GLY A 34 -10.08 -6.15 -4.28
N GLU A 35 -10.94 -7.09 -3.90
CA GLU A 35 -11.51 -8.09 -4.81
C GLU A 35 -12.73 -7.53 -5.55
N ASP A 36 -13.55 -6.75 -4.85
CA ASP A 36 -14.75 -6.12 -5.38
C ASP A 36 -14.91 -4.68 -4.88
N THR A 37 -16.05 -4.06 -5.21
CA THR A 37 -16.39 -2.70 -4.77
C THR A 37 -17.39 -2.69 -3.60
N LYS A 38 -17.68 -3.85 -3.01
CA LYS A 38 -18.69 -4.02 -1.95
C LYS A 38 -18.07 -3.94 -0.55
N GLY A 39 -16.80 -4.31 -0.38
CA GLY A 39 -16.10 -4.21 0.91
C GLY A 39 -14.73 -4.87 0.92
N ASN A 40 -14.13 -5.04 2.11
CA ASN A 40 -12.94 -5.87 2.37
C ASN A 40 -11.62 -5.43 1.73
N GLY A 41 -11.61 -4.38 0.90
CA GLY A 41 -10.39 -3.88 0.31
C GLY A 41 -9.50 -3.17 1.33
N ALA A 42 -8.18 -3.30 1.18
CA ALA A 42 -7.19 -2.61 2.01
C ALA A 42 -6.21 -1.80 1.15
N GLY A 43 -5.69 -0.72 1.72
CA GLY A 43 -4.66 0.10 1.11
C GLY A 43 -3.64 0.61 2.11
N ILE A 44 -2.42 0.82 1.65
CA ILE A 44 -1.33 1.41 2.43
C ILE A 44 -0.74 2.54 1.60
N ALA A 45 -0.70 3.73 2.17
CA ALA A 45 -0.04 4.88 1.56
C ALA A 45 1.20 5.26 2.38
N ILE A 46 2.33 5.36 1.69
CA ILE A 46 3.64 5.63 2.29
C ILE A 46 4.15 6.94 1.70
N ALA A 47 4.39 7.93 2.55
CA ALA A 47 5.13 9.12 2.19
C ALA A 47 6.62 8.78 2.12
N GLU A 48 7.27 9.05 0.99
CA GLU A 48 8.72 8.93 0.89
C GLU A 48 9.37 10.08 1.64
N SER A 49 9.73 9.83 2.91
CA SER A 49 10.79 10.59 3.56
C SER A 49 12.13 10.19 2.92
N GLN A 50 13.10 11.11 2.90
CA GLN A 50 14.33 11.03 2.10
C GLN A 50 15.30 9.87 2.44
N GLY A 51 14.84 8.80 3.11
CA GLY A 51 15.64 7.63 3.46
C GLY A 51 14.98 6.24 3.26
N PHE A 52 13.70 6.14 2.85
CA PHE A 52 12.97 4.85 2.83
C PHE A 52 12.60 4.30 1.43
N GLY A 53 13.05 4.89 0.33
CA GLY A 53 12.30 4.82 -0.94
C GLY A 53 12.84 4.08 -2.18
N SER A 54 14.01 3.43 -2.18
CA SER A 54 14.60 2.92 -3.45
C SER A 54 14.31 1.44 -3.78
N CYS A 55 13.06 0.99 -3.70
CA CYS A 55 12.66 -0.29 -4.32
C CYS A 55 11.24 -0.23 -4.93
N CYS A 56 11.04 0.67 -5.90
CA CYS A 56 9.95 0.52 -6.87
C CYS A 56 10.55 0.44 -8.28
N SER A 57 11.19 -0.68 -8.58
CA SER A 57 11.53 -1.06 -9.95
C SER A 57 10.22 -1.21 -10.73
N LYS A 58 10.05 -0.41 -11.79
CA LYS A 58 8.86 -0.41 -12.65
C LYS A 58 8.70 -1.68 -13.52
N ASP A 59 9.62 -2.65 -13.44
CA ASP A 59 9.62 -3.87 -14.26
C ASP A 59 9.91 -5.14 -13.45
N LYS A 60 8.91 -5.64 -12.70
CA LYS A 60 8.92 -7.06 -12.29
C LYS A 60 7.58 -7.69 -12.65
N ARG A 61 7.64 -8.63 -13.61
CA ARG A 61 6.60 -9.61 -13.95
C ARG A 61 5.96 -10.18 -12.68
N PRO A 62 4.68 -10.61 -12.70
CA PRO A 62 3.97 -11.07 -11.51
C PRO A 62 4.48 -12.46 -11.12
N HIS A 63 5.65 -12.52 -10.49
CA HIS A 63 6.06 -13.69 -9.73
C HIS A 63 5.88 -13.34 -8.27
N HIS A 64 4.77 -13.82 -7.71
CA HIS A 64 4.56 -14.09 -6.30
C HIS A 64 5.21 -13.07 -5.34
N VAL A 65 4.56 -11.92 -5.15
CA VAL A 65 4.90 -11.04 -4.03
C VAL A 65 4.33 -11.72 -2.77
N THR A 66 5.13 -12.59 -2.16
CA THR A 66 4.86 -13.05 -0.80
C THR A 66 5.09 -11.83 0.11
N ALA A 67 4.00 -11.23 0.60
CA ALA A 67 4.07 -10.36 1.76
C ALA A 67 4.74 -11.18 2.86
N ALA A 68 5.91 -10.76 3.34
CA ALA A 68 6.56 -11.39 4.49
C ALA A 68 5.53 -11.42 5.62
N GLY A 69 5.10 -12.62 5.99
CA GLY A 69 4.08 -12.83 7.00
C GLY A 69 4.50 -12.15 8.29
N TYR A 70 3.61 -11.31 8.82
CA TYR A 70 3.61 -11.07 10.26
C TYR A 70 3.01 -12.35 10.88
N GLU A 71 3.80 -13.11 11.62
CA GLU A 71 3.25 -14.11 12.54
C GLU A 71 3.00 -13.40 13.87
N GLY A 72 1.85 -12.75 13.97
CA GLY A 72 1.28 -12.33 15.24
C GLY A 72 0.08 -13.21 15.51
N SER A 73 0.19 -14.11 16.49
CA SER A 73 -0.97 -14.85 17.01
C SER A 73 -2.01 -13.86 17.54
N LEU A 74 -3.18 -13.85 16.92
CA LEU A 74 -4.38 -13.31 17.53
C LEU A 74 -4.69 -14.18 18.76
N LEU A 75 -4.58 -13.60 19.95
CA LEU A 75 -5.22 -14.12 21.17
C LEU A 75 -6.74 -14.05 21.03
#